data_AF-A0A3G2L7V1-F1
#
_entry.id   AF-A0A3G2L7V1-F1
#
_cell.length_a   1.000
_cell.length_b   1.000
_cell.length_c   1.000
_cell.angle_alpha   90.00
_cell.angle_beta   90.00
_cell.angle_gamma   90.00
#
_symmetry.space_group_name_H-M   'P 1'
#
loop_
_entity.id
_entity.type
_entity.pdbx_description
1 polymer ?
#
loop_
_entity_poly.entity_id
_entity_poly.type
_entity_poly.pdbx_seq_one_letter_code
_entity_poly.pdbx_strand_id
1 'polypeptide(L)'
;MKRIDNEVGTRARDKELGFRITQDTTESYFGSAVLPEKLEEVYGEVTDEVIENNKIDGIVDNYFCKRCEKRFGTFESEYSKSLNKNTSISENYISEKRPFLSFLFWASIIWRLSIQDDSGFKLKLKEENKLRRILDKYLVLEINELTIDKYDSDLSDIGYKVVRSPNFSDKYSTWLHWSPYYERPYSLIIDEYLIFFYFKKSYLKGMVKEFYGSEKFKNQADFNTPFSEEKIYGIAHEDYQIISENIAQLGARKRIENLSWKLDMIHQRLGGKGKQMYPEYKNEIMKRIANSEEVLAKKGTKEEYIKIIVDTIDELNNTWANKELR
;
A
#
# COMPACT_ATOMS: atom_id res chain seq x y z
N MET A 1 -4.27 2.52 2.70
CA MET A 1 -2.80 2.30 2.65
C MET A 1 -2.49 1.17 3.59
N LYS A 2 -1.50 0.32 3.28
CA LYS A 2 -0.99 -0.66 4.24
C LYS A 2 0.48 -0.36 4.52
N ARG A 3 0.84 -0.23 5.80
CA ARG A 3 2.24 -0.23 6.25
C ARG A 3 2.59 -1.66 6.65
N ILE A 4 3.74 -2.14 6.17
CA ILE A 4 4.23 -3.49 6.48
C ILE A 4 5.50 -3.33 7.30
N ASP A 5 5.52 -4.00 8.45
CA ASP A 5 6.69 -4.18 9.30
C ASP A 5 6.94 -5.69 9.37
N ASN A 6 8.09 -6.15 8.87
CA ASN A 6 8.45 -7.55 8.99
C ASN A 6 9.25 -7.75 10.28
N GLU A 7 9.18 -8.94 10.87
CA GLU A 7 10.11 -9.34 11.93
C GLU A 7 11.56 -9.21 11.43
N VAL A 8 12.44 -8.59 12.24
CA VAL A 8 13.84 -8.33 11.87
C VAL A 8 14.52 -9.62 11.40
N GLY A 9 14.92 -9.63 10.12
CA GLY A 9 15.67 -10.74 9.53
C GLY A 9 14.85 -11.84 8.87
N THR A 10 13.51 -11.75 8.79
CA THR A 10 12.71 -12.74 8.05
C THR A 10 11.61 -12.11 7.17
N ARG A 11 11.53 -12.55 5.91
CA ARG A 11 10.49 -12.17 4.92
C ARG A 11 9.49 -13.31 4.67
N ALA A 12 9.35 -14.23 5.62
CA ALA A 12 8.55 -15.43 5.46
C ALA A 12 7.05 -15.14 5.60
N ARG A 13 6.21 -15.95 4.95
CA ARG A 13 4.76 -15.91 5.09
C ARG A 13 4.35 -16.11 6.56
N ASP A 14 3.29 -15.43 6.97
CA ASP A 14 2.72 -15.45 8.32
C ASP A 14 3.60 -14.79 9.40
N LYS A 15 4.61 -13.99 8.99
CA LYS A 15 5.45 -13.19 9.91
C LYS A 15 5.27 -11.69 9.74
N GLU A 16 4.31 -11.28 8.93
CA GLU A 16 4.00 -9.87 8.73
C GLU A 16 3.34 -9.27 9.98
N LEU A 17 3.77 -8.07 10.36
CA LEU A 17 3.00 -7.17 11.21
C LEU A 17 2.61 -5.98 10.35
N GLY A 18 1.33 -5.66 10.28
CA GLY A 18 0.86 -4.62 9.37
C GLY A 18 -0.21 -3.72 9.95
N PHE A 19 -0.30 -2.53 9.37
CA PHE A 19 -1.33 -1.55 9.70
C PHE A 19 -2.08 -1.16 8.43
N ARG A 20 -3.39 -1.41 8.40
CA ARG A 20 -4.31 -0.84 7.44
C ARG A 20 -4.70 0.56 7.92
N ILE A 21 -4.24 1.57 7.19
CA ILE A 21 -4.52 2.97 7.47
C ILE A 21 -5.59 3.44 6.47
N THR A 22 -6.79 3.70 6.98
CA THR A 22 -7.90 4.30 6.24
C THR A 22 -8.07 5.78 6.61
N GLN A 23 -8.97 6.47 5.91
CA GLN A 23 -9.35 7.84 6.27
C GLN A 23 -10.10 7.91 7.60
N ASP A 24 -10.63 6.78 8.07
CA ASP A 24 -11.50 6.69 9.24
C ASP A 24 -10.76 6.14 10.47
N THR A 25 -10.00 5.07 10.27
CA THR A 25 -9.44 4.22 11.31
C THR A 25 -8.07 3.69 10.90
N THR A 26 -7.29 3.27 11.89
CA THR A 26 -6.18 2.36 11.75
C THR A 26 -6.61 0.99 12.29
N GLU A 27 -6.37 -0.06 11.52
CA GLU A 27 -6.56 -1.44 11.94
C GLU A 27 -5.22 -2.14 11.83
N SER A 28 -4.79 -2.84 12.88
CA SER A 28 -3.58 -3.64 12.86
C SER A 28 -3.90 -5.11 12.59
N TYR A 29 -2.96 -5.81 11.96
CA TYR A 29 -3.02 -7.25 11.72
C TYR A 29 -1.64 -7.86 11.89
N PHE A 30 -1.57 -9.15 12.17
CA PHE A 30 -0.32 -9.89 12.26
C PHE A 30 -0.44 -11.28 11.67
N GLY A 31 0.67 -11.84 11.19
CA GLY A 31 0.75 -13.23 10.76
C GLY A 31 0.80 -14.19 11.95
N SER A 32 0.38 -15.43 11.74
CA SER A 32 0.28 -16.46 12.80
C SER A 32 1.63 -16.93 13.37
N ALA A 33 2.74 -16.60 12.70
CA ALA A 33 4.09 -16.96 13.08
C ALA A 33 4.92 -15.77 13.64
N VAL A 34 4.28 -14.62 13.90
CA VAL A 34 4.92 -13.50 14.63
C VAL A 34 5.15 -13.90 16.08
N LEU A 35 6.37 -13.67 16.59
CA LEU A 35 6.71 -14.03 17.97
C LEU A 35 5.87 -13.22 18.98
N PRO A 36 5.41 -13.85 20.09
CA PRO A 36 4.63 -13.18 21.13
C PRO A 36 5.29 -11.91 21.69
N GLU A 37 6.62 -11.92 21.87
CA GLU A 37 7.37 -10.76 22.37
C GLU A 37 7.19 -9.53 21.46
N LYS A 38 7.12 -9.76 20.13
CA LYS A 38 6.91 -8.68 19.16
C LYS A 38 5.46 -8.22 19.10
N LEU A 39 4.51 -9.12 19.36
CA LEU A 39 3.11 -8.77 19.51
C LEU A 39 2.90 -7.93 20.78
N GLU A 40 3.58 -8.27 21.87
CA GLU A 40 3.48 -7.52 23.13
C GLU A 40 3.99 -6.09 23.01
N GLU A 41 5.07 -5.86 22.26
CA GLU A 41 5.56 -4.50 21.95
C GLU A 41 4.51 -3.61 21.25
N VAL A 42 3.59 -4.21 20.49
CA VAL A 42 2.69 -3.50 19.57
C VAL A 42 1.26 -3.43 20.11
N TYR A 43 0.79 -4.51 20.74
CA TYR A 43 -0.55 -4.68 21.26
C TYR A 43 -0.62 -4.51 22.79
N GLY A 44 0.51 -4.57 23.51
CA GLY A 44 0.52 -4.76 24.96
C GLY A 44 0.20 -6.22 25.32
N GLU A 45 -0.55 -6.46 26.38
CA GLU A 45 -0.98 -7.82 26.75
C GLU A 45 -1.83 -8.45 25.63
N VAL A 46 -1.34 -9.56 25.05
CA VAL A 46 -2.00 -10.27 23.95
C VAL A 46 -3.00 -11.26 24.55
N THR A 47 -4.30 -11.00 24.38
CA THR A 47 -5.36 -11.91 24.82
C THR A 47 -5.79 -12.85 23.70
N ASP A 48 -6.42 -13.97 24.04
CA ASP A 48 -6.97 -14.93 23.07
C ASP A 48 -7.97 -14.26 22.10
N GLU A 49 -8.72 -13.26 22.58
CA GLU A 49 -9.66 -12.47 21.77
C GLU A 49 -8.94 -11.63 20.69
N VAL A 50 -7.73 -11.14 20.95
CA VAL A 50 -6.90 -10.42 19.95
C VAL A 50 -6.45 -11.38 18.85
N ILE A 51 -6.11 -12.62 19.22
CA ILE A 51 -5.67 -13.67 18.28
C ILE A 51 -6.86 -14.14 17.42
N GLU A 52 -8.02 -14.39 18.03
CA GLU A 52 -9.21 -14.87 17.33
C GLU A 52 -9.79 -13.82 16.35
N ASN A 53 -9.70 -12.54 16.69
CA ASN A 53 -10.21 -11.46 15.85
C ASN A 53 -9.20 -10.96 14.80
N ASN A 54 -7.96 -11.47 14.80
CA ASN A 54 -6.95 -11.09 13.84
C ASN A 54 -7.33 -11.58 12.43
N LYS A 55 -7.76 -10.63 11.59
CA LYS A 55 -8.07 -10.86 10.18
C LYS A 55 -7.11 -10.07 9.32
N ILE A 56 -6.34 -10.78 8.49
CA ILE A 56 -5.49 -10.15 7.50
C ILE A 56 -6.35 -9.80 6.28
N ASP A 57 -6.80 -8.55 6.22
CA ASP A 57 -7.58 -8.05 5.09
C ASP A 57 -6.85 -8.28 3.76
N GLY A 58 -7.54 -8.85 2.77
CA GLY A 58 -7.01 -9.09 1.43
C GLY A 58 -6.26 -10.42 1.24
N ILE A 59 -6.13 -11.24 2.28
CA ILE A 59 -5.86 -12.67 2.11
C ILE A 59 -7.20 -13.38 1.95
N VAL A 60 -7.51 -13.77 0.73
CA VAL A 60 -8.69 -14.57 0.41
C VAL A 60 -8.24 -15.98 0.08
N ASP A 61 -8.59 -16.93 0.93
CA ASP A 61 -8.30 -18.33 0.67
C ASP A 61 -9.06 -18.82 -0.55
N ASN A 62 -8.36 -19.59 -1.39
CA ASN A 62 -8.92 -20.23 -2.59
C ASN A 62 -9.53 -19.24 -3.61
N TYR A 63 -9.09 -17.98 -3.63
CA TYR A 63 -9.53 -17.01 -4.65
C TYR A 63 -9.19 -17.50 -6.07
N PHE A 64 -8.03 -18.13 -6.25
CA PHE A 64 -7.68 -18.79 -7.50
C PHE A 64 -7.72 -20.32 -7.36
N CYS A 65 -8.01 -21.01 -8.48
CA CYS A 65 -7.92 -22.46 -8.49
C CYS A 65 -6.46 -22.92 -8.28
N LYS A 66 -6.27 -24.12 -7.73
CA LYS A 66 -4.94 -24.71 -7.46
C LYS A 66 -3.97 -24.63 -8.64
N ARG A 67 -4.48 -24.79 -9.87
CA ARG A 67 -3.68 -24.69 -11.10
C ARG A 67 -3.21 -23.26 -11.35
N CYS A 68 -4.08 -22.26 -11.17
CA CYS A 68 -3.73 -20.85 -11.31
C CYS A 68 -2.73 -20.41 -10.24
N GLU A 69 -2.93 -20.82 -8.98
CA GLU A 69 -1.96 -20.57 -7.90
C GLU A 69 -0.59 -21.15 -8.22
N LYS A 70 -0.53 -22.40 -8.71
CA LYS A 70 0.74 -22.99 -9.14
C LYS A 70 1.40 -22.19 -10.26
N ARG A 71 0.64 -21.76 -11.28
CA ARG A 71 1.15 -20.92 -12.38
C ARG A 71 1.73 -19.60 -11.86
N PHE A 72 1.05 -18.93 -10.94
CA PHE A 72 1.55 -17.70 -10.31
C PHE A 72 2.81 -17.97 -9.48
N GLY A 73 2.78 -19.00 -8.63
CA GLY A 73 3.90 -19.38 -7.77
C GLY A 73 5.18 -19.70 -8.54
N THR A 74 5.08 -20.29 -9.73
CA THR A 74 6.24 -20.52 -10.62
C THR A 74 6.93 -19.21 -10.98
N PHE A 75 6.17 -18.17 -11.39
CA PHE A 75 6.73 -16.88 -11.78
C PHE A 75 7.25 -16.08 -10.58
N GLU A 76 6.55 -16.13 -9.44
CA GLU A 76 7.00 -15.50 -8.20
C GLU A 76 8.31 -16.11 -7.70
N SER A 77 8.42 -17.44 -7.74
CA SER A 77 9.63 -18.17 -7.35
C SER A 77 10.80 -17.90 -8.29
N GLU A 78 10.55 -17.77 -9.60
CA GLU A 78 11.60 -17.47 -10.57
C GLU A 78 12.04 -16.01 -10.53
N TYR A 79 11.11 -15.09 -10.29
CA TYR A 79 11.40 -13.67 -10.16
C TYR A 79 12.14 -13.37 -8.84
N SER A 80 11.81 -14.03 -7.72
CA SER A 80 12.47 -13.78 -6.43
C SER A 80 13.99 -13.99 -6.46
N LYS A 81 14.49 -14.82 -7.38
CA LYS A 81 15.93 -15.00 -7.64
C LYS A 81 16.63 -13.71 -8.11
N SER A 82 15.89 -12.74 -8.65
CA SER A 82 16.42 -11.43 -9.03
C SER A 82 16.75 -10.54 -7.83
N LEU A 83 16.13 -10.80 -6.67
CA LEU A 83 16.27 -9.98 -5.47
C LEU A 83 17.69 -10.00 -4.89
N ASN A 84 18.41 -11.11 -5.08
CA ASN A 84 19.76 -11.35 -4.56
C ASN A 84 20.89 -10.91 -5.50
N LYS A 85 20.55 -10.28 -6.65
CA LYS A 85 21.56 -9.83 -7.62
C LYS A 85 22.11 -8.47 -7.24
N ASN A 86 23.29 -8.15 -7.77
CA ASN A 86 23.93 -6.85 -7.59
C ASN A 86 23.00 -5.72 -8.01
N THR A 87 22.84 -4.75 -7.11
CA THR A 87 22.04 -3.55 -7.33
C THR A 87 22.96 -2.33 -7.38
N SER A 88 22.52 -1.30 -8.10
CA SER A 88 23.19 0.00 -8.12
C SER A 88 22.26 1.09 -7.63
N ILE A 89 22.82 2.23 -7.21
CA ILE A 89 22.09 3.45 -6.86
C ILE A 89 22.40 4.53 -7.90
N SER A 90 21.42 5.37 -8.22
CA SER A 90 21.51 6.48 -9.18
C SER A 90 21.73 6.07 -10.64
N GLU A 91 21.55 4.78 -10.97
CA GLU A 91 21.64 4.25 -12.33
C GLU A 91 20.64 3.11 -12.56
N ASN A 92 20.44 2.76 -13.84
CA ASN A 92 19.66 1.60 -14.23
C ASN A 92 20.54 0.34 -14.20
N TYR A 93 20.17 -0.65 -13.40
CA TYR A 93 20.83 -1.96 -13.37
C TYR A 93 19.90 -3.06 -13.89
N ILE A 94 20.48 -4.16 -14.41
CA ILE A 94 19.72 -5.30 -14.92
C ILE A 94 19.32 -6.19 -13.75
N SER A 95 18.03 -6.27 -13.45
CA SER A 95 17.49 -7.15 -12.39
C SER A 95 17.22 -8.56 -12.93
N GLU A 96 16.73 -8.68 -14.15
CA GLU A 96 16.44 -9.98 -14.76
C GLU A 96 16.80 -9.99 -16.24
N LYS A 97 17.61 -10.97 -16.64
CA LYS A 97 18.13 -11.11 -18.00
C LYS A 97 17.18 -11.87 -18.90
N ARG A 98 16.32 -12.72 -18.34
CA ARG A 98 15.29 -13.42 -19.09
C ARG A 98 14.21 -12.41 -19.47
N PRO A 99 14.03 -12.08 -20.75
CA PRO A 99 12.93 -11.23 -21.16
C PRO A 99 11.61 -11.86 -20.73
N PHE A 100 10.58 -11.02 -20.57
CA PHE A 100 9.20 -11.43 -20.30
C PHE A 100 8.88 -12.00 -18.92
N LEU A 101 9.82 -12.65 -18.23
CA LEU A 101 9.59 -13.18 -16.88
C LEU A 101 9.11 -12.07 -15.93
N SER A 102 9.88 -10.99 -15.84
CA SER A 102 9.54 -9.85 -14.99
C SER A 102 8.27 -9.14 -15.42
N PHE A 103 8.02 -9.06 -16.74
CA PHE A 103 6.78 -8.49 -17.26
C PHE A 103 5.56 -9.28 -16.79
N LEU A 104 5.59 -10.62 -16.87
CA LEU A 104 4.50 -11.47 -16.41
C LEU A 104 4.33 -11.43 -14.89
N PHE A 105 5.43 -11.35 -14.14
CA PHE A 105 5.38 -11.14 -12.69
C PHE A 105 4.62 -9.85 -12.33
N TRP A 106 5.04 -8.69 -12.84
CA TRP A 106 4.36 -7.42 -12.55
C TRP A 106 2.95 -7.34 -13.12
N ALA A 107 2.72 -7.88 -14.32
CA ALA A 107 1.39 -7.96 -14.91
C ALA A 107 0.45 -8.81 -14.06
N SER A 108 0.93 -9.91 -13.48
CA SER A 108 0.14 -10.77 -12.59
C SER A 108 -0.30 -10.02 -11.33
N ILE A 109 0.62 -9.29 -10.69
CA ILE A 109 0.30 -8.47 -9.52
C ILE A 109 -0.77 -7.44 -9.84
N ILE A 110 -0.58 -6.69 -10.93
CA ILE A 110 -1.51 -5.62 -11.34
C ILE A 110 -2.89 -6.15 -11.69
N TRP A 111 -2.94 -7.29 -12.39
CA TRP A 111 -4.21 -7.91 -12.74
C TRP A 111 -4.94 -8.45 -11.51
N ARG A 112 -4.24 -9.14 -10.61
CA ARG A 112 -4.81 -9.66 -9.36
C ARG A 112 -5.34 -8.55 -8.46
N LEU A 113 -4.58 -7.45 -8.33
CA LEU A 113 -5.07 -6.25 -7.63
C LEU A 113 -6.37 -5.74 -8.25
N SER A 114 -6.49 -5.73 -9.57
CA SER A 114 -7.69 -5.22 -10.26
C SER A 114 -8.96 -6.05 -10.06
N ILE A 115 -8.83 -7.37 -9.97
CA ILE A 115 -10.00 -8.27 -9.86
C ILE A 115 -10.45 -8.50 -8.42
N GLN A 116 -9.59 -8.21 -7.45
CA GLN A 116 -9.95 -8.22 -6.03
C GLN A 116 -10.79 -6.99 -5.72
N ASP A 117 -12.08 -7.18 -5.43
CA ASP A 117 -13.03 -6.08 -5.20
C ASP A 117 -12.61 -5.17 -4.03
N ASP A 118 -12.01 -5.75 -2.99
CA ASP A 118 -11.58 -5.03 -1.78
C ASP A 118 -10.20 -4.38 -1.89
N SER A 119 -9.52 -4.49 -3.04
CA SER A 119 -8.21 -3.85 -3.22
C SER A 119 -8.32 -2.32 -3.34
N GLY A 120 -9.47 -1.78 -3.78
CA GLY A 120 -9.56 -0.36 -4.12
C GLY A 120 -8.61 0.06 -5.27
N PHE A 121 -8.08 -0.90 -6.02
CA PHE A 121 -7.37 -0.71 -7.28
C PHE A 121 -8.22 -1.31 -8.41
N LYS A 122 -8.44 -0.56 -9.49
CA LYS A 122 -9.19 -1.07 -10.64
C LYS A 122 -8.57 -0.62 -11.95
N LEU A 123 -8.39 -1.57 -12.86
CA LEU A 123 -8.06 -1.30 -14.26
C LEU A 123 -9.32 -1.04 -15.07
N LYS A 124 -9.17 -0.32 -16.18
CA LYS A 124 -10.26 -0.22 -17.16
C LYS A 124 -10.56 -1.61 -17.69
N LEU A 125 -11.83 -1.93 -17.91
CA LEU A 125 -12.27 -3.26 -18.38
C LEU A 125 -11.49 -3.76 -19.62
N LYS A 126 -11.15 -2.87 -20.56
CA LYS A 126 -10.34 -3.22 -21.75
C LYS A 126 -8.89 -3.60 -21.39
N GLU A 127 -8.30 -2.93 -20.42
CA GLU A 127 -6.93 -3.12 -19.93
C GLU A 127 -6.85 -4.37 -19.03
N GLU A 128 -7.84 -4.57 -18.15
CA GLU A 128 -8.00 -5.79 -17.34
C GLU A 128 -8.13 -7.04 -18.23
N ASN A 129 -8.99 -6.99 -19.25
CA ASN A 129 -9.15 -8.10 -20.19
C ASN A 129 -7.90 -8.32 -21.05
N LYS A 130 -7.13 -7.27 -21.36
CA LYS A 130 -5.85 -7.39 -22.06
C LYS A 130 -4.85 -8.15 -21.20
N LEU A 131 -4.67 -7.78 -19.93
CA LEU A 131 -3.80 -8.54 -19.01
C LEU A 131 -4.30 -9.97 -18.82
N ARG A 132 -5.61 -10.18 -18.65
CA ARG A 132 -6.19 -11.53 -18.53
C ARG A 132 -5.77 -12.43 -19.69
N ARG A 133 -5.93 -11.98 -20.95
CA ARG A 133 -5.54 -12.76 -22.13
C ARG A 133 -4.04 -13.06 -22.17
N ILE A 134 -3.21 -12.09 -21.82
CA ILE A 134 -1.75 -12.28 -21.73
C ILE A 134 -1.43 -13.35 -20.68
N LEU A 135 -1.94 -13.19 -19.46
CA LEU A 135 -1.66 -14.12 -18.35
C LEU A 135 -2.20 -15.52 -18.64
N ASP A 136 -3.42 -15.62 -19.18
CA ASP A 136 -4.03 -16.89 -19.59
C ASP A 136 -3.18 -17.61 -20.66
N LYS A 137 -2.60 -16.87 -21.61
CA LYS A 137 -1.77 -17.41 -22.69
C LYS A 137 -0.36 -17.80 -22.24
N TYR A 138 0.27 -17.01 -21.37
CA TYR A 138 1.71 -17.10 -21.14
C TYR A 138 2.15 -17.57 -19.76
N LEU A 139 1.29 -17.56 -18.74
CA LEU A 139 1.65 -18.19 -17.47
C LEU A 139 1.72 -19.70 -17.68
N VAL A 140 2.89 -20.30 -17.56
CA VAL A 140 3.08 -21.76 -17.68
C VAL A 140 3.24 -22.40 -16.30
N LEU A 141 3.12 -23.73 -16.23
CA LEU A 141 3.35 -24.43 -14.96
C LEU A 141 4.83 -24.56 -14.65
N GLU A 142 5.65 -24.76 -15.69
CA GLU A 142 7.10 -24.92 -15.59
C GLU A 142 7.78 -23.87 -16.49
N ILE A 143 8.76 -23.13 -15.95
CA ILE A 143 9.29 -21.94 -16.62
C ILE A 143 9.99 -22.23 -17.97
N ASN A 144 10.49 -23.44 -18.15
CA ASN A 144 11.09 -23.92 -19.40
C ASN A 144 10.08 -24.07 -20.54
N GLU A 145 8.78 -24.10 -20.25
CA GLU A 145 7.71 -24.13 -21.26
C GLU A 145 7.36 -22.72 -21.78
N LEU A 146 7.93 -21.66 -21.20
CA LEU A 146 7.61 -20.29 -21.56
C LEU A 146 8.11 -19.97 -22.98
N THR A 147 7.17 -19.84 -23.92
CA THR A 147 7.43 -19.42 -25.31
C THR A 147 6.70 -18.14 -25.65
N ILE A 148 7.43 -17.13 -26.11
CA ILE A 148 6.89 -15.80 -26.43
C ILE A 148 6.57 -15.71 -27.91
N ASP A 149 5.34 -15.34 -28.23
CA ASP A 149 4.95 -14.95 -29.57
C ASP A 149 5.24 -13.45 -29.77
N LYS A 150 6.31 -13.15 -30.52
CA LYS A 150 6.75 -11.77 -30.80
C LYS A 150 5.75 -10.97 -31.63
N TYR A 151 4.79 -11.63 -32.28
CA TYR A 151 3.77 -10.99 -33.11
C TYR A 151 2.44 -10.81 -32.38
N ASP A 152 2.37 -11.16 -31.09
CA ASP A 152 1.16 -10.99 -30.30
C ASP A 152 0.84 -9.51 -30.10
N SER A 153 -0.29 -9.09 -30.68
CA SER A 153 -0.80 -7.72 -30.56
C SER A 153 -1.12 -7.30 -29.12
N ASP A 154 -1.40 -8.24 -28.20
CA ASP A 154 -1.59 -7.89 -26.80
C ASP A 154 -0.26 -7.51 -26.12
N LEU A 155 0.88 -7.94 -26.66
CA LEU A 155 2.20 -7.53 -26.16
C LEU A 155 2.69 -6.21 -26.77
N SER A 156 1.93 -5.62 -27.70
CA SER A 156 2.30 -4.33 -28.29
C SER A 156 1.98 -3.16 -27.35
N ASP A 157 2.87 -2.17 -27.35
CA ASP A 157 2.76 -0.88 -26.63
C ASP A 157 2.53 -0.97 -25.11
N ILE A 158 2.74 -2.14 -24.51
CA ILE A 158 2.62 -2.37 -23.07
C ILE A 158 4.01 -2.45 -22.45
N GLY A 159 4.13 -2.00 -21.21
CA GLY A 159 5.40 -2.04 -20.50
C GLY A 159 5.33 -1.28 -19.19
N TYR A 160 6.46 -1.13 -18.53
CA TYR A 160 6.51 -0.58 -17.19
C TYR A 160 7.86 0.06 -16.90
N LYS A 161 7.89 0.93 -15.89
CA LYS A 161 9.13 1.42 -15.28
C LYS A 161 9.17 0.96 -13.84
N VAL A 162 10.38 0.69 -13.34
CA VAL A 162 10.62 0.27 -11.97
C VAL A 162 11.68 1.16 -11.34
N VAL A 163 11.37 1.65 -10.15
CA VAL A 163 12.31 2.30 -9.24
C VAL A 163 12.41 1.43 -8.00
N ARG A 164 13.59 1.27 -7.43
CA ARG A 164 13.78 0.49 -6.19
C ARG A 164 14.76 1.20 -5.27
N SER A 165 14.54 1.13 -3.97
CA SER A 165 15.53 1.47 -2.95
C SER A 165 16.07 0.17 -2.34
N PRO A 166 17.19 -0.40 -2.84
CA PRO A 166 17.59 -1.75 -2.46
C PRO A 166 17.87 -1.90 -0.97
N ASN A 167 17.36 -2.96 -0.36
CA ASN A 167 17.51 -3.31 1.06
C ASN A 167 16.92 -2.27 2.01
N PHE A 168 15.98 -1.44 1.54
CA PHE A 168 15.30 -0.45 2.39
C PHE A 168 14.45 -1.16 3.46
N SER A 169 13.77 -2.23 3.06
CA SER A 169 12.91 -3.06 3.93
C SER A 169 13.66 -3.77 5.06
N ASP A 170 14.99 -3.86 4.99
CA ASP A 170 15.80 -4.53 6.02
C ASP A 170 15.96 -3.66 7.27
N LYS A 171 15.73 -2.35 7.15
CA LYS A 171 15.92 -1.36 8.22
C LYS A 171 14.69 -0.51 8.49
N TYR A 172 13.83 -0.34 7.49
CA TYR A 172 12.72 0.60 7.53
C TYR A 172 11.43 -0.11 7.13
N SER A 173 10.31 0.26 7.76
CA SER A 173 8.99 -0.21 7.34
C SER A 173 8.65 0.29 5.94
N THR A 174 7.90 -0.50 5.19
CA THR A 174 7.54 -0.20 3.79
C THR A 174 6.04 -0.07 3.59
N TRP A 175 5.65 0.25 2.36
CA TRP A 175 4.26 0.49 1.99
C TRP A 175 3.78 -0.53 0.96
N LEU A 176 2.53 -0.94 1.13
CA LEU A 176 1.71 -1.50 0.06
C LEU A 176 0.60 -0.49 -0.25
N HIS A 177 0.76 0.20 -1.38
CA HIS A 177 -0.07 1.34 -1.74
C HIS A 177 -0.14 1.57 -3.25
N TRP A 178 -1.21 2.19 -3.73
CA TRP A 178 -1.40 2.53 -5.15
C TRP A 178 -2.23 3.80 -5.28
N SER A 179 -2.14 4.43 -6.46
CA SER A 179 -3.03 5.54 -6.78
C SER A 179 -4.47 5.02 -6.89
N PRO A 180 -5.44 5.58 -6.15
CA PRO A 180 -6.84 5.12 -6.18
C PRO A 180 -7.58 5.60 -7.44
N TYR A 181 -6.95 6.47 -8.24
CA TYR A 181 -7.57 7.03 -9.43
C TYR A 181 -7.05 6.33 -10.69
N TYR A 182 -7.84 6.35 -11.75
CA TYR A 182 -7.37 5.92 -13.06
C TYR A 182 -6.28 6.87 -13.54
N GLU A 183 -5.03 6.44 -13.41
CA GLU A 183 -3.86 7.22 -13.76
C GLU A 183 -3.11 6.57 -14.92
N ARG A 184 -2.37 7.41 -15.65
CA ARG A 184 -1.51 6.99 -16.74
C ARG A 184 -0.13 7.51 -16.38
N PRO A 185 0.80 6.68 -15.86
CA PRO A 185 0.69 5.24 -15.62
C PRO A 185 -0.20 4.86 -14.44
N TYR A 186 -0.53 3.56 -14.34
CA TYR A 186 -0.93 2.97 -13.06
C TYR A 186 0.30 2.90 -12.16
N SER A 187 0.23 3.58 -11.02
CA SER A 187 1.36 3.75 -10.11
C SER A 187 1.11 3.03 -8.79
N LEU A 188 2.08 2.22 -8.36
CA LEU A 188 1.97 1.40 -7.17
C LEU A 188 3.32 1.29 -6.45
N ILE A 189 3.25 1.11 -5.15
CA ILE A 189 4.35 0.93 -4.22
C ILE A 189 4.13 -0.42 -3.55
N ILE A 190 5.13 -1.29 -3.69
CA ILE A 190 5.15 -2.61 -3.08
C ILE A 190 6.52 -2.77 -2.45
N ASP A 191 6.54 -2.79 -1.12
CA ASP A 191 7.76 -2.94 -0.34
C ASP A 191 8.77 -1.83 -0.67
N GLU A 192 9.94 -2.17 -1.20
CA GLU A 192 10.99 -1.22 -1.63
C GLU A 192 10.89 -0.79 -3.10
N TYR A 193 9.83 -1.20 -3.81
CA TYR A 193 9.63 -0.96 -5.23
C TYR A 193 8.54 0.08 -5.50
N LEU A 194 8.79 0.97 -6.47
CA LEU A 194 7.77 1.75 -7.15
C LEU A 194 7.63 1.26 -8.59
N ILE A 195 6.41 0.94 -8.99
CA ILE A 195 6.08 0.44 -10.33
C ILE A 195 5.15 1.41 -11.02
N PHE A 196 5.48 1.69 -12.28
CA PHE A 196 4.70 2.55 -13.16
C PHE A 196 4.33 1.76 -14.41
N PHE A 197 3.10 1.27 -14.48
CA PHE A 197 2.66 0.38 -15.54
C PHE A 197 1.86 1.11 -16.61
N TYR A 198 2.19 0.83 -17.88
CA TYR A 198 1.68 1.53 -19.05
C TYR A 198 1.06 0.54 -20.03
N PHE A 199 -0.20 0.77 -20.39
CA PHE A 199 -0.89 0.03 -21.45
C PHE A 199 -0.67 0.58 -22.86
N LYS A 200 -0.02 1.76 -22.96
CA LYS A 200 0.37 2.40 -24.22
C LYS A 200 1.71 3.14 -24.06
N LYS A 201 2.66 2.91 -24.97
CA LYS A 201 3.94 3.62 -25.03
C LYS A 201 3.76 5.14 -25.20
N SER A 202 2.70 5.58 -25.89
CA SER A 202 2.37 7.00 -26.05
C SER A 202 2.14 7.72 -24.72
N TYR A 203 1.75 7.00 -23.65
CA TYR A 203 1.55 7.59 -22.32
C TYR A 203 2.86 7.98 -21.63
N LEU A 204 4.02 7.55 -22.13
CA LEU A 204 5.33 8.01 -21.63
C LEU A 204 5.55 9.51 -21.87
N LYS A 205 4.88 10.08 -22.87
CA LYS A 205 4.92 11.52 -23.21
C LYS A 205 3.73 12.28 -22.64
N GLY A 206 2.87 11.62 -21.86
CA GLY A 206 1.70 12.24 -21.26
C GLY A 206 2.05 13.20 -20.14
N MET A 207 1.05 13.91 -19.61
CA MET A 207 1.23 14.73 -18.41
C MET A 207 1.77 13.88 -17.27
N VAL A 208 2.82 14.39 -16.62
CA VAL A 208 3.39 13.79 -15.42
C VAL A 208 2.37 13.94 -14.30
N LYS A 209 1.79 12.81 -13.90
CA LYS A 209 0.99 12.75 -12.66
C LYS A 209 1.92 12.58 -11.47
N GLU A 210 1.60 13.34 -10.42
CA GLU A 210 2.27 13.27 -9.13
C GLU A 210 1.89 11.98 -8.40
N PHE A 211 2.91 11.33 -7.86
CA PHE A 211 2.88 10.10 -7.11
C PHE A 211 3.96 10.21 -6.03
N TYR A 212 3.67 11.05 -5.03
CA TYR A 212 4.46 11.20 -3.81
C TYR A 212 5.89 11.73 -4.02
N GLY A 213 6.11 12.54 -5.07
CA GLY A 213 7.43 13.11 -5.38
C GLY A 213 8.39 12.15 -6.11
N SER A 214 7.88 11.01 -6.59
CA SER A 214 8.70 9.99 -7.27
C SER A 214 8.99 10.28 -8.75
N GLU A 215 8.48 11.38 -9.29
CA GLU A 215 8.46 11.67 -10.73
C GLU A 215 9.87 11.81 -11.31
N LYS A 216 10.78 12.43 -10.54
CA LYS A 216 12.18 12.61 -10.95
C LYS A 216 12.86 11.26 -11.22
N PHE A 217 12.62 10.26 -10.38
CA PHE A 217 13.18 8.91 -10.53
C PHE A 217 12.48 8.11 -11.62
N LYS A 218 11.15 8.22 -11.71
CA LYS A 218 10.38 7.63 -12.82
C LYS A 218 10.89 8.11 -14.18
N ASN A 219 11.32 9.36 -14.29
CA ASN A 219 11.87 9.89 -15.53
C ASN A 219 13.24 9.31 -15.87
N GLN A 220 14.05 8.97 -14.86
CA GLN A 220 15.37 8.34 -15.01
C GLN A 220 15.29 6.83 -15.25
N ALA A 221 14.20 6.18 -14.83
CA ALA A 221 14.01 4.76 -15.05
C ALA A 221 13.77 4.39 -16.52
N ASP A 222 14.46 3.36 -16.97
CA ASP A 222 14.28 2.78 -18.30
C ASP A 222 12.88 2.15 -18.44
N PHE A 223 12.36 2.19 -19.67
CA PHE A 223 11.07 1.57 -19.99
C PHE A 223 11.25 0.11 -20.37
N ASN A 224 10.77 -0.79 -19.51
CA ASN A 224 10.79 -2.23 -19.70
C ASN A 224 9.63 -2.67 -20.59
N THR A 225 9.91 -3.58 -21.51
CA THR A 225 8.92 -4.18 -22.42
C THR A 225 8.88 -5.70 -22.23
N PRO A 226 7.84 -6.38 -22.72
CA PRO A 226 7.78 -7.85 -22.76
C PRO A 226 9.01 -8.52 -23.43
N PHE A 227 9.76 -7.78 -24.26
CA PHE A 227 10.80 -8.32 -25.13
C PHE A 227 12.22 -7.94 -24.73
N SER A 228 12.38 -7.18 -23.65
CA SER A 228 13.68 -6.72 -23.16
C SER A 228 13.97 -7.34 -21.80
N GLU A 229 15.25 -7.37 -21.44
CA GLU A 229 15.69 -7.57 -20.06
C GLU A 229 15.06 -6.50 -19.16
N GLU A 230 14.85 -6.84 -17.89
CA GLU A 230 14.34 -5.89 -16.91
C GLU A 230 15.47 -5.03 -16.37
N LYS A 231 15.27 -3.72 -16.46
CA LYS A 231 16.08 -2.71 -15.83
C LYS A 231 15.32 -2.01 -14.72
N ILE A 232 16.03 -1.76 -13.62
CA ILE A 232 15.50 -1.07 -12.46
C ILE A 232 16.39 0.14 -12.18
N TYR A 233 15.77 1.30 -11.95
CA TYR A 233 16.50 2.47 -11.48
C TYR A 233 16.62 2.42 -9.96
N GLY A 234 17.86 2.35 -9.47
CA GLY A 234 18.11 2.36 -8.03
C GLY A 234 18.12 3.77 -7.45
N ILE A 235 17.52 3.95 -6.29
CA ILE A 235 17.53 5.22 -5.54
C ILE A 235 18.06 5.01 -4.13
N ALA A 236 18.58 6.08 -3.54
CA ALA A 236 19.10 6.07 -2.18
C ALA A 236 17.97 5.89 -1.14
N HIS A 237 18.32 5.49 0.08
CA HIS A 237 17.34 5.28 1.16
C HIS A 237 16.69 6.60 1.58
N GLU A 238 17.46 7.68 1.61
CA GLU A 238 17.00 9.03 1.96
C GLU A 238 15.92 9.52 0.98
N ASP A 239 16.14 9.26 -0.31
CA ASP A 239 15.19 9.59 -1.37
C ASP A 239 13.87 8.79 -1.24
N TYR A 240 13.95 7.50 -0.88
CA TYR A 240 12.76 6.66 -0.65
C TYR A 240 12.03 7.05 0.65
N GLN A 241 12.77 7.48 1.66
CA GLN A 241 12.20 7.97 2.91
C GLN A 241 11.38 9.25 2.68
N ILE A 242 11.86 10.19 1.86
CA ILE A 242 11.09 11.38 1.48
C ILE A 242 9.77 10.99 0.79
N ILE A 243 9.79 10.01 -0.11
CA ILE A 243 8.57 9.48 -0.74
C ILE A 243 7.63 8.89 0.33
N SER A 244 8.16 8.10 1.24
CA SER A 244 7.41 7.48 2.34
C SER A 244 6.76 8.51 3.26
N GLU A 245 7.47 9.60 3.57
CA GLU A 245 6.97 10.73 4.36
C GLU A 245 5.83 11.45 3.62
N ASN A 246 5.96 11.66 2.30
CA ASN A 246 4.90 12.27 1.49
C ASN A 246 3.60 11.43 1.48
N ILE A 247 3.72 10.10 1.46
CA ILE A 247 2.56 9.19 1.59
C ILE A 247 1.90 9.38 2.95
N ALA A 248 2.69 9.35 4.03
CA ALA A 248 2.20 9.51 5.39
C ALA A 248 1.51 10.87 5.59
N GLN A 249 2.10 11.95 5.07
CA GLN A 249 1.52 13.31 5.14
C GLN A 249 0.20 13.41 4.38
N LEU A 250 0.10 12.83 3.18
CA LEU A 250 -1.17 12.80 2.45
C LEU A 250 -2.25 12.02 3.23
N GLY A 251 -1.87 10.88 3.81
CA GLY A 251 -2.72 10.07 4.67
C GLY A 251 -3.23 10.85 5.88
N ALA A 252 -2.33 11.50 6.61
CA ALA A 252 -2.65 12.32 7.78
C ALA A 252 -3.59 13.47 7.42
N ARG A 253 -3.30 14.20 6.33
CA ARG A 253 -4.16 15.29 5.86
C ARG A 253 -5.58 14.81 5.56
N LYS A 254 -5.73 13.73 4.78
CA LYS A 254 -7.04 13.15 4.44
C LYS A 254 -7.81 12.71 5.69
N ARG A 255 -7.11 12.17 6.69
CA ARG A 255 -7.71 11.75 7.96
C ARG A 255 -8.19 12.95 8.77
N ILE A 256 -7.39 14.01 8.88
CA ILE A 256 -7.77 15.25 9.58
C ILE A 256 -8.99 15.91 8.91
N GLU A 257 -8.99 16.01 7.58
CA GLU A 257 -10.10 16.57 6.81
C GLU A 257 -11.40 15.76 7.07
N ASN A 258 -11.32 14.44 7.00
CA ASN A 258 -12.46 13.55 7.25
C ASN A 258 -12.94 13.60 8.72
N LEU A 259 -12.03 13.59 9.69
CA LEU A 259 -12.38 13.71 11.10
C LEU A 259 -13.07 15.04 11.40
N SER A 260 -12.54 16.15 10.86
CA SER A 260 -13.16 17.47 11.00
C SER A 260 -14.60 17.49 10.52
N TRP A 261 -14.86 16.87 9.37
CA TRP A 261 -16.21 16.74 8.82
C TRP A 261 -17.12 15.86 9.69
N LYS A 262 -16.61 14.73 10.21
CA LYS A 262 -17.37 13.88 11.13
C LYS A 262 -17.73 14.58 12.43
N LEU A 263 -16.82 15.38 12.98
CA LEU A 263 -17.08 16.18 14.17
C LEU A 263 -18.22 17.19 13.93
N ASP A 264 -18.26 17.81 12.76
CA ASP A 264 -19.40 18.68 12.38
C ASP A 264 -20.72 17.92 12.33
N MET A 265 -20.72 16.70 11.80
CA MET A 265 -21.92 15.86 11.80
C MET A 265 -22.36 15.46 13.20
N ILE A 266 -21.42 15.11 14.08
CA ILE A 266 -21.69 14.75 15.48
C ILE A 266 -22.33 15.96 16.19
N HIS A 267 -21.73 17.15 16.06
CA HIS A 267 -22.26 18.40 16.62
C HIS A 267 -23.71 18.64 16.21
N GLN A 268 -24.01 18.52 14.91
CA GLN A 268 -25.37 18.70 14.41
C GLN A 268 -26.35 17.65 14.96
N ARG A 269 -25.92 16.38 15.04
CA ARG A 269 -26.76 15.29 15.56
C ARG A 269 -27.04 15.42 17.05
N LEU A 270 -26.13 16.00 17.82
CA LEU A 270 -26.30 16.28 19.24
C LEU A 270 -27.07 17.57 19.52
N GLY A 271 -27.64 18.22 18.49
CA GLY A 271 -28.45 19.44 18.65
C GLY A 271 -27.63 20.73 18.78
N GLY A 272 -26.35 20.69 18.42
CA GLY A 272 -25.48 21.86 18.40
C GLY A 272 -25.98 22.95 17.44
N LYS A 273 -25.79 24.23 17.82
CA LYS A 273 -26.18 25.35 16.97
C LYS A 273 -25.22 25.51 15.78
N GLY A 274 -25.78 25.70 14.58
CA GLY A 274 -25.01 25.91 13.36
C GLY A 274 -24.54 24.62 12.68
N LYS A 275 -23.80 24.77 11.57
CA LYS A 275 -23.36 23.63 10.74
C LYS A 275 -22.02 23.05 11.17
N GLN A 276 -21.28 23.74 12.04
CA GLN A 276 -19.92 23.38 12.39
C GLN A 276 -19.77 23.29 13.90
N MET A 277 -19.00 22.29 14.36
CA MET A 277 -18.53 22.22 15.74
C MET A 277 -17.59 23.39 16.01
N TYR A 278 -17.64 23.93 17.24
CA TYR A 278 -16.79 25.03 17.66
C TYR A 278 -15.29 24.70 17.46
N PRO A 279 -14.49 25.64 16.94
CA PRO A 279 -13.08 25.41 16.67
C PRO A 279 -12.28 24.95 17.89
N GLU A 280 -12.60 25.43 19.11
CA GLU A 280 -11.88 24.98 20.32
C GLU A 280 -12.03 23.49 20.56
N TYR A 281 -13.25 22.95 20.40
CA TYR A 281 -13.53 21.52 20.58
C TYR A 281 -12.79 20.70 19.53
N LYS A 282 -12.87 21.10 18.26
CA LYS A 282 -12.16 20.39 17.18
C LYS A 282 -10.65 20.36 17.40
N ASN A 283 -10.06 21.51 17.73
CA ASN A 283 -8.62 21.62 17.91
C ASN A 283 -8.14 20.79 19.11
N GLU A 284 -8.88 20.79 20.22
CA GLU A 284 -8.52 19.99 21.39
C GLU A 284 -8.66 18.48 21.12
N ILE A 285 -9.75 18.06 20.46
CA ILE A 285 -9.92 16.65 20.03
C ILE A 285 -8.76 16.22 19.12
N MET A 286 -8.44 17.01 18.09
CA MET A 286 -7.34 16.71 17.17
C MET A 286 -5.99 16.64 17.89
N LYS A 287 -5.75 17.55 18.83
CA LYS A 287 -4.53 17.58 19.64
C LYS A 287 -4.40 16.34 20.53
N ARG A 288 -5.49 15.92 21.19
CA ARG A 288 -5.49 14.71 22.03
C ARG A 288 -5.29 13.44 21.19
N ILE A 289 -5.92 13.35 20.02
CA ILE A 289 -5.67 12.24 19.08
C ILE A 289 -4.20 12.20 18.63
N ALA A 290 -3.62 13.34 18.27
CA ALA A 290 -2.21 13.41 17.84
C ALA A 290 -1.24 13.01 18.96
N ASN A 291 -1.53 13.42 20.19
CA ASN A 291 -0.70 13.19 21.37
C ASN A 291 -1.10 11.94 22.17
N SER A 292 -1.97 11.07 21.63
CA SER A 292 -2.36 9.86 22.34
C SER A 292 -1.14 8.97 22.63
N GLU A 293 -1.03 8.56 23.89
CA GLU A 293 -0.02 7.64 24.43
C GLU A 293 -0.47 6.16 24.37
N GLU A 294 -1.62 5.87 23.74
CA GLU A 294 -2.07 4.50 23.51
C GLU A 294 -1.02 3.69 22.72
N VAL A 295 -0.97 2.39 23.02
CA VAL A 295 -0.10 1.43 22.31
C VAL A 295 -0.45 1.41 20.81
N LEU A 296 0.54 1.10 19.98
CA LEU A 296 0.47 1.31 18.53
C LEU A 296 -0.73 0.61 17.86
N ALA A 297 -1.11 -0.59 18.33
CA ALA A 297 -2.28 -1.32 17.82
C ALA A 297 -3.63 -0.66 18.16
N LYS A 298 -3.71 0.05 19.28
CA LYS A 298 -4.95 0.74 19.73
C LYS A 298 -5.03 2.17 19.20
N LYS A 299 -3.91 2.71 18.74
CA LYS A 299 -3.81 4.07 18.22
C LYS A 299 -4.46 4.22 16.84
N GLY A 300 -5.33 5.20 16.72
CA GLY A 300 -6.13 5.47 15.52
C GLY A 300 -7.36 4.57 15.37
N THR A 301 -7.73 3.78 16.38
CA THR A 301 -8.92 2.92 16.33
C THR A 301 -10.20 3.72 16.49
N LYS A 302 -11.34 3.15 16.09
CA LYS A 302 -12.65 3.79 16.23
C LYS A 302 -12.99 4.01 17.71
N GLU A 303 -12.68 3.03 18.54
CA GLU A 303 -12.93 2.99 19.97
C GLU A 303 -12.15 4.10 20.68
N GLU A 304 -10.85 4.23 20.37
CA GLU A 304 -10.02 5.32 20.90
C GLU A 304 -10.56 6.68 20.46
N TYR A 305 -10.92 6.86 19.18
CA TYR A 305 -11.47 8.13 18.70
C TYR A 305 -12.78 8.49 19.41
N ILE A 306 -13.69 7.52 19.59
CA ILE A 306 -14.94 7.76 20.33
C ILE A 306 -14.62 8.19 21.76
N LYS A 307 -13.75 7.47 22.46
CA LYS A 307 -13.33 7.80 23.83
C LYS A 307 -12.80 9.22 23.93
N ILE A 308 -11.79 9.57 23.12
CA ILE A 308 -11.19 10.92 23.12
C ILE A 308 -12.23 12.00 22.81
N ILE A 309 -13.11 11.77 21.82
CA ILE A 309 -14.15 12.74 21.44
C ILE A 309 -15.12 12.98 22.59
N VAL A 310 -15.62 11.90 23.22
CA VAL A 310 -16.57 11.99 24.35
C VAL A 310 -15.93 12.68 25.54
N ASP A 311 -14.75 12.22 25.97
CA ASP A 311 -14.03 12.78 27.12
C ASP A 311 -13.75 14.29 26.92
N THR A 312 -13.35 14.68 25.71
CA THR A 312 -13.07 16.10 25.40
C THR A 312 -14.34 16.96 25.44
N ILE A 313 -15.45 16.47 24.89
CA ILE A 313 -16.72 17.19 24.88
C ILE A 313 -17.24 17.36 26.32
N ASP A 314 -17.19 16.31 27.13
CA ASP A 314 -17.68 16.33 28.51
C ASP A 314 -16.84 17.27 29.40
N GLU A 315 -15.52 17.21 29.29
CA GLU A 315 -14.62 18.12 30.02
C GLU A 315 -14.87 19.58 29.65
N LEU A 316 -14.98 19.90 28.36
CA LEU A 316 -15.22 21.27 27.92
C LEU A 316 -16.60 21.74 28.36
N ASN A 317 -17.66 20.93 28.24
CA ASN A 317 -18.99 21.30 28.73
C ASN A 317 -19.00 21.60 30.24
N ASN A 318 -18.33 20.77 31.04
CA ASN A 318 -18.22 20.97 32.49
C ASN A 318 -17.41 22.23 32.86
N THR A 319 -16.40 22.57 32.06
CA THR A 319 -15.59 23.79 32.26
C THR A 319 -16.40 25.05 31.97
N TRP A 320 -17.32 25.01 31.01
CA TRP A 320 -18.18 26.13 30.65
C TRP A 320 -19.34 26.31 31.64
N ALA A 321 -19.96 25.22 32.09
CA ALA A 321 -20.99 25.28 33.14
C ALA A 321 -20.46 25.95 34.43
N ASN A 322 -19.19 25.70 34.78
CA ASN A 322 -18.54 26.33 35.93
C ASN A 322 -18.12 27.80 35.71
N LYS A 323 -18.05 28.26 34.45
CA LYS A 323 -17.79 29.68 34.12
C LYS A 323 -19.05 30.54 34.13
N GLU A 324 -20.23 29.97 33.88
CA GLU A 324 -21.51 30.71 33.95
C GLU A 324 -22.06 30.80 35.40
N LEU A 325 -21.53 30.02 36.33
CA LEU A 325 -21.89 30.02 37.75
C LEU A 325 -20.97 30.90 38.64
N ARG A 326 -20.01 31.60 38.04
CA ARG A 326 -19.16 32.62 38.68
C ARG A 326 -19.40 33.96 38.05
#